data_AF-A0A0D0JW16-F1
#
_entry.id   AF-A0A0D0JW16-F1
#
_cell.length_a   1.000
_cell.length_b   1.000
_cell.length_c   1.000
_cell.angle_alpha   90.00
_cell.angle_beta   90.00
_cell.angle_gamma   90.00
#
_symmetry.space_group_name_H-M   'P 1'
#
loop_
_entity.id
_entity.type
_entity.pdbx_description
1 polymer ?
#
loop_
_entity_poly.entity_id
_entity_poly.type
_entity_poly.pdbx_seq_one_letter_code
_entity_poly.pdbx_strand_id
1 'polypeptide(L)'
;MKTSTQRFARLLPAVAAWALAGTALAQGVLVPQAPAAPPQDTLTRAATSVGIKRCLPAITRLATLTVQGSRGHDVLLDWDRKRPDEGPMFSLVGIQYPNAGVAASITAIPGDSGSCTVSAERISVAPFTCASVAEQELKNYKMTRLLPIYAVYTDDKEPTSSVSLIDSPPGCLVIRRYVEYGWRDPSAPAAAPASAAPAAPAGQAPKRR
;
A
#
# COMPACT_ATOMS: atom_id res chain seq x y z
N MET A 1 -38.92 -74.63 -24.55
CA MET A 1 -38.50 -75.43 -25.71
C MET A 1 -37.01 -75.22 -25.96
N LYS A 2 -36.27 -76.31 -26.15
CA LYS A 2 -34.88 -76.46 -26.61
C LYS A 2 -33.72 -75.95 -25.72
N THR A 3 -33.20 -76.92 -24.97
CA THR A 3 -31.79 -77.16 -24.60
C THR A 3 -30.75 -76.80 -25.66
N SER A 4 -29.57 -76.32 -25.26
CA SER A 4 -28.30 -76.96 -25.64
C SER A 4 -27.13 -76.53 -24.76
N THR A 5 -26.36 -77.54 -24.39
CA THR A 5 -25.19 -77.58 -23.52
C THR A 5 -23.90 -77.53 -24.36
N GLN A 6 -22.76 -77.37 -23.67
CA GLN A 6 -21.39 -77.82 -24.00
C GLN A 6 -20.45 -76.81 -24.65
N ARG A 7 -19.12 -76.81 -24.40
CA ARG A 7 -18.17 -77.33 -23.39
C ARG A 7 -16.77 -76.89 -23.90
N PHE A 8 -15.74 -77.06 -23.07
CA PHE A 8 -14.29 -77.12 -23.37
C PHE A 8 -13.57 -75.76 -23.42
N ALA A 9 -12.81 -75.35 -22.38
CA ALA A 9 -11.60 -75.93 -21.77
C ALA A 9 -10.33 -75.78 -22.63
N ARG A 10 -9.37 -75.01 -22.09
CA ARG A 10 -7.89 -75.20 -22.08
C ARG A 10 -7.25 -73.93 -21.47
N LEU A 11 -6.66 -74.01 -20.26
CA LEU A 11 -5.22 -74.19 -19.99
C LEU A 11 -4.38 -73.07 -20.64
N LEU A 12 -3.48 -72.30 -20.03
CA LEU A 12 -2.74 -72.27 -18.75
C LEU A 12 -1.98 -70.89 -18.73
N PRO A 13 -1.14 -70.54 -17.73
CA PRO A 13 -1.06 -69.21 -17.14
C PRO A 13 0.15 -68.37 -17.60
N ALA A 14 0.11 -67.06 -17.38
CA ALA A 14 1.29 -66.21 -17.42
C ALA A 14 1.42 -65.41 -16.12
N VAL A 15 2.45 -65.81 -15.37
CA VAL A 15 3.10 -65.21 -14.21
C VAL A 15 2.93 -63.69 -14.14
N ALA A 16 2.19 -63.21 -13.13
CA ALA A 16 2.24 -61.82 -12.70
C ALA A 16 3.22 -61.72 -11.53
N ALA A 17 4.42 -61.24 -11.83
CA ALA A 17 5.45 -60.93 -10.85
C ALA A 17 4.91 -59.92 -9.83
N TRP A 18 4.94 -60.32 -8.56
CA TRP A 18 4.69 -59.44 -7.44
C TRP A 18 5.80 -58.39 -7.36
N ALA A 19 5.50 -57.16 -7.78
CA ALA A 19 6.29 -56.00 -7.44
C ALA A 19 6.01 -55.63 -5.98
N LEU A 20 6.97 -55.96 -5.10
CA LEU A 20 7.12 -55.37 -3.78
C LEU A 20 7.41 -53.87 -3.95
N ALA A 21 6.37 -53.06 -4.14
CA ALA A 21 6.49 -51.60 -4.05
C ALA A 21 6.40 -51.21 -2.58
N GLY A 22 7.52 -50.73 -2.04
CA GLY A 22 7.69 -50.38 -0.65
C GLY A 22 6.63 -49.40 -0.15
N THR A 23 6.02 -49.74 0.98
CA THR A 23 5.30 -48.80 1.83
C THR A 23 6.31 -47.83 2.44
N ALA A 24 6.65 -46.78 1.69
CA ALA A 24 7.29 -45.61 2.24
C ALA A 24 6.28 -44.95 3.20
N LEU A 25 6.47 -45.19 4.49
CA LEU A 25 5.76 -44.50 5.57
C LEU A 25 6.04 -43.00 5.42
N ALA A 26 5.07 -42.27 4.86
CA ALA A 26 5.04 -40.82 4.92
C ALA A 26 4.91 -40.41 6.40
N GLN A 27 6.05 -40.22 7.05
CA GLN A 27 6.11 -39.58 8.36
C GLN A 27 5.66 -38.13 8.17
N GLY A 28 4.37 -37.89 8.36
CA GLY A 28 3.79 -36.55 8.46
C GLY A 28 4.43 -35.84 9.65
N VAL A 29 5.54 -35.16 9.41
CA VAL A 29 6.10 -34.21 10.37
C VAL A 29 5.07 -33.08 10.45
N LEU A 30 4.32 -33.05 11.56
CA LEU A 30 3.47 -31.94 11.95
C LEU A 30 4.37 -30.72 12.19
N VAL A 31 4.73 -30.01 11.12
CA VAL A 31 5.32 -28.67 11.23
C VAL A 31 4.24 -27.79 11.86
N PRO A 32 4.50 -27.15 13.02
CA PRO A 32 3.58 -26.18 13.58
C PRO A 32 3.26 -25.14 12.51
N GLN A 33 1.99 -25.04 12.14
CA GLN A 33 1.55 -24.04 11.18
C GLN A 33 1.88 -22.68 11.78
N ALA A 34 2.86 -21.98 11.20
CA ALA A 34 3.18 -20.62 11.60
C ALA A 34 1.88 -19.80 11.52
N PRO A 35 1.59 -18.94 12.51
CA PRO A 35 0.40 -18.11 12.49
C PRO A 35 0.32 -17.39 11.14
N ALA A 36 -0.85 -17.40 10.51
CA ALA A 36 -1.06 -16.66 9.28
C ALA A 36 -0.68 -15.20 9.53
N ALA A 37 0.22 -14.66 8.71
CA ALA A 37 0.59 -13.26 8.80
C ALA A 37 -0.69 -12.41 8.71
N PRO A 38 -0.79 -11.33 9.50
CA PRO A 38 -1.96 -10.46 9.45
C PRO A 38 -2.19 -10.01 8.00
N PRO A 39 -3.46 -9.86 7.56
CA PRO A 39 -3.76 -9.37 6.22
C PRO A 39 -3.07 -8.04 6.00
N GLN A 40 -2.09 -8.01 5.09
CA GLN A 40 -1.34 -6.82 4.73
C GLN A 40 -1.90 -6.25 3.44
N ASP A 41 -2.02 -4.93 3.35
CA ASP A 41 -2.48 -4.29 2.12
C ASP A 41 -1.48 -4.49 0.96
N THR A 42 -2.00 -4.48 -0.27
CA THR A 42 -1.22 -4.69 -1.49
C THR A 42 -0.08 -3.70 -1.66
N LEU A 43 -0.23 -2.43 -1.24
CA LEU A 43 0.83 -1.43 -1.36
C LEU A 43 1.98 -1.72 -0.41
N THR A 44 1.71 -1.98 0.87
CA THR A 44 2.74 -2.33 1.85
C THR A 44 3.50 -3.58 1.41
N ARG A 45 2.79 -4.58 0.88
CA ARG A 45 3.42 -5.78 0.32
C ARG A 45 4.30 -5.45 -0.88
N ALA A 46 3.81 -4.64 -1.82
CA ALA A 46 4.58 -4.22 -2.99
C ALA A 46 5.83 -3.43 -2.59
N ALA A 47 5.70 -2.44 -1.70
CA ALA A 47 6.80 -1.63 -1.20
C ALA A 47 7.88 -2.48 -0.51
N THR A 48 7.46 -3.43 0.33
CA THR A 48 8.37 -4.40 0.98
C THR A 48 9.12 -5.23 -0.07
N SER A 49 8.41 -5.71 -1.11
CA SER A 49 8.98 -6.58 -2.14
C SER A 49 10.04 -5.90 -3.02
N VAL A 50 9.94 -4.58 -3.21
CA VAL A 50 10.92 -3.81 -3.98
C VAL A 50 12.07 -3.27 -3.13
N GLY A 51 12.05 -3.52 -1.82
CA GLY A 51 13.14 -3.19 -0.90
C GLY A 51 13.03 -1.84 -0.19
N ILE A 52 11.85 -1.21 -0.15
CA ILE A 52 11.61 0.01 0.64
C ILE A 52 11.54 -0.37 2.13
N LYS A 53 12.32 0.33 2.97
CA LYS A 53 12.39 0.09 4.42
C LYS A 53 12.17 1.37 5.23
N ARG A 54 12.91 2.45 4.94
CA ARG A 54 12.90 3.71 5.72
C ARG A 54 11.50 4.29 5.88
N CYS A 55 10.75 4.36 4.78
CA CYS A 55 9.39 4.88 4.79
C CYS A 55 8.31 3.83 4.88
N LEU A 56 8.66 2.55 5.05
CA LEU A 56 7.69 1.46 5.10
C LEU A 56 6.62 1.67 6.20
N PRO A 57 6.95 2.13 7.43
CA PRO A 57 5.92 2.39 8.44
C PRO A 57 4.93 3.48 8.01
N ALA A 58 5.42 4.55 7.37
CA ALA A 58 4.59 5.65 6.86
C ALA A 58 3.65 5.17 5.76
N ILE A 59 4.21 4.42 4.80
CA ILE A 59 3.47 3.81 3.69
C ILE A 59 2.38 2.89 4.25
N THR A 60 2.72 2.03 5.21
CA THR A 60 1.79 1.06 5.81
C THR A 60 0.60 1.76 6.46
N ARG A 61 0.86 2.81 7.25
CA ARG A 61 -0.18 3.62 7.89
C ARG A 61 -1.13 4.22 6.85
N LEU A 62 -0.58 4.90 5.84
CA LEU A 62 -1.38 5.57 4.82
C LEU A 62 -2.14 4.57 3.93
N ALA A 63 -1.50 3.47 3.55
CA ALA A 63 -2.10 2.45 2.70
C ALA A 63 -3.29 1.77 3.40
N THR A 64 -3.12 1.39 4.67
CA THR A 64 -4.18 0.78 5.48
C THR A 64 -5.41 1.69 5.58
N LEU A 65 -5.20 2.97 5.87
CA LEU A 65 -6.29 3.97 5.94
C LEU A 65 -6.95 4.18 4.57
N THR A 66 -6.16 4.18 3.50
CA THR A 66 -6.64 4.43 2.14
C THR A 66 -7.63 3.36 1.66
N VAL A 67 -7.36 2.09 1.97
CA VAL A 67 -8.11 0.93 1.45
C VAL A 67 -9.19 0.43 2.41
N GLN A 68 -9.37 1.10 3.56
CA GLN A 68 -10.35 0.71 4.57
C GLN A 68 -11.77 0.68 4.01
N GLY A 69 -12.48 -0.43 4.24
CA GLY A 69 -13.86 -0.62 3.78
C GLY A 69 -14.00 -0.93 2.28
N SER A 70 -12.89 -1.09 1.55
CA SER A 70 -12.92 -1.52 0.15
C SER A 70 -13.29 -3.00 0.02
N ARG A 71 -13.85 -3.37 -1.13
CA ARG A 71 -14.06 -4.76 -1.54
C ARG A 71 -12.81 -5.36 -2.19
N GLY A 72 -11.93 -4.51 -2.70
CA GLY A 72 -10.67 -4.89 -3.33
C GLY A 72 -9.91 -3.65 -3.78
N HIS A 73 -8.61 -3.82 -3.92
CA HIS A 73 -7.69 -2.79 -4.36
C HIS A 73 -6.43 -3.40 -4.97
N ASP A 74 -5.83 -2.68 -5.91
CA ASP A 74 -4.56 -3.04 -6.51
C ASP A 74 -3.72 -1.79 -6.76
N VAL A 75 -2.43 -1.98 -7.01
CA VAL A 75 -1.44 -0.90 -6.99
C VAL A 75 -0.56 -0.91 -8.22
N LEU A 76 -0.29 0.28 -8.73
CA LEU A 76 0.89 0.59 -9.52
C LEU A 76 1.92 1.21 -8.57
N LEU A 77 3.18 0.80 -8.69
CA LEU A 77 4.29 1.28 -7.87
C LEU A 77 5.47 1.65 -8.76
N ASP A 78 5.91 2.89 -8.64
CA ASP A 78 7.09 3.44 -9.30
C ASP A 78 8.15 3.81 -8.25
N TRP A 79 9.42 3.47 -8.49
CA TRP A 79 10.51 3.70 -7.53
C TRP A 79 11.88 3.81 -8.24
N ASP A 80 12.87 4.36 -7.53
CA ASP A 80 14.28 4.31 -7.96
C ASP A 80 14.81 2.87 -7.86
N ARG A 81 14.86 2.16 -8.98
CA ARG A 81 15.35 0.76 -9.03
C ARG A 81 16.81 0.60 -8.61
N LYS A 82 17.63 1.65 -8.68
CA LYS A 82 19.03 1.59 -8.25
C LYS A 82 19.16 1.80 -6.74
N ARG A 83 18.27 2.59 -6.16
CA ARG A 83 18.25 2.95 -4.73
C ARG A 83 16.84 2.88 -4.16
N PRO A 84 16.24 1.69 -4.05
CA PRO A 84 14.84 1.53 -3.67
C PRO A 84 14.50 2.08 -2.29
N ASP A 85 15.47 2.11 -1.36
CA ASP A 85 15.27 2.60 0.01
C ASP A 85 15.66 4.08 0.22
N GLU A 86 16.29 4.71 -0.77
CA GLU A 86 16.81 6.08 -0.67
C GLU A 86 16.17 7.05 -1.65
N GLY A 87 15.53 6.53 -2.69
CA GLY A 87 14.79 7.32 -3.67
C GLY A 87 13.32 7.53 -3.27
N PRO A 88 12.63 8.45 -3.95
CA PRO A 88 11.19 8.57 -3.82
C PRO A 88 10.50 7.33 -4.36
N MET A 89 9.37 6.99 -3.74
CA MET A 89 8.40 6.06 -4.30
C MET A 89 7.11 6.81 -4.62
N PHE A 90 6.44 6.38 -5.68
CA PHE A 90 5.11 6.85 -6.08
C PHE A 90 4.22 5.64 -6.28
N SER A 91 3.00 5.71 -5.77
CA SER A 91 2.01 4.68 -5.98
C SER A 91 0.70 5.28 -6.44
N LEU A 92 0.04 4.59 -7.36
CA LEU A 92 -1.36 4.78 -7.71
C LEU A 92 -2.11 3.52 -7.27
N VAL A 93 -3.18 3.70 -6.51
CA VAL A 93 -4.01 2.65 -5.94
C VAL A 93 -5.40 2.75 -6.57
N GLY A 94 -5.84 1.69 -7.23
CA GLY A 94 -7.24 1.53 -7.64
C GLY A 94 -8.02 0.87 -6.52
N ILE A 95 -9.17 1.42 -6.14
CA ILE A 95 -9.99 0.95 -5.01
C ILE A 95 -11.42 0.73 -5.47
N GLN A 96 -11.97 -0.44 -5.18
CA GLN A 96 -13.35 -0.80 -5.47
C GLN A 96 -14.19 -0.77 -4.19
N TYR A 97 -15.22 0.07 -4.18
CA TYR A 97 -16.31 0.06 -3.20
C TYR A 97 -17.57 -0.56 -3.82
N PRO A 98 -18.60 -0.93 -3.03
CA PRO A 98 -19.83 -1.52 -3.55
C PRO A 98 -20.46 -0.77 -4.74
N ASN A 99 -20.45 0.57 -4.71
CA ASN A 99 -21.14 1.42 -5.68
C ASN A 99 -20.24 2.53 -6.25
N ALA A 100 -18.91 2.43 -6.09
CA ALA A 100 -17.99 3.47 -6.54
C ALA A 100 -16.58 2.91 -6.82
N GLY A 101 -15.94 3.48 -7.84
CA GLY A 101 -14.49 3.37 -8.04
C GLY A 101 -13.79 4.59 -7.47
N VAL A 102 -12.67 4.39 -6.80
CA VAL A 102 -11.84 5.45 -6.21
C VAL A 102 -10.40 5.21 -6.65
N ALA A 103 -9.70 6.28 -7.00
CA ALA A 103 -8.25 6.25 -7.14
C ALA A 103 -7.62 6.89 -5.90
N ALA A 104 -6.45 6.41 -5.50
CA ALA A 104 -5.65 7.10 -4.51
C ALA A 104 -4.18 7.13 -4.95
N SER A 105 -3.45 8.17 -4.58
CA SER A 105 -2.01 8.23 -4.78
C SER A 105 -1.33 8.26 -3.42
N ILE A 106 -0.21 7.56 -3.27
CA ILE A 106 0.65 7.67 -2.10
C ILE A 106 2.07 7.91 -2.61
N THR A 107 2.71 8.94 -2.09
CA THR A 107 4.11 9.28 -2.35
C THR A 107 4.84 9.26 -1.03
N ALA A 108 6.00 8.61 -0.98
CA ALA A 108 6.88 8.65 0.17
C ALA A 108 8.30 8.95 -0.28
N ILE A 109 8.92 9.92 0.39
CA ILE A 109 10.27 10.38 0.11
C ILE A 109 11.07 10.23 1.40
N PRO A 110 12.11 9.38 1.44
CA PRO A 110 12.96 9.26 2.61
C PRO A 110 13.71 10.59 2.83
N GLY A 111 13.67 11.07 4.07
CA GLY A 111 14.45 12.18 4.56
C GLY A 111 15.63 11.70 5.41
N ASP A 112 16.36 12.66 5.97
CA ASP A 112 17.47 12.36 6.87
C ASP A 112 16.98 11.72 8.18
N SER A 113 17.87 10.95 8.80
CA SER A 113 17.68 10.39 10.15
C SER A 113 16.37 9.60 10.33
N GLY A 114 15.96 8.85 9.29
CA GLY A 114 14.79 7.97 9.33
C GLY A 114 13.44 8.69 9.27
N SER A 115 13.42 9.98 8.91
CA SER A 115 12.18 10.71 8.63
C SER A 115 11.68 10.43 7.21
N CYS A 116 10.40 10.70 6.96
CA CYS A 116 9.78 10.58 5.64
C CYS A 116 8.88 11.78 5.35
N THR A 117 9.00 12.34 4.16
CA THR A 117 7.97 13.24 3.64
C THR A 117 6.97 12.39 2.88
N VAL A 118 5.70 12.51 3.24
CA VAL A 118 4.62 11.71 2.65
C VAL A 118 3.51 12.60 2.11
N SER A 119 2.89 12.13 1.03
CA SER A 119 1.67 12.70 0.48
C SER A 119 0.72 11.56 0.17
N ALA A 120 -0.55 11.71 0.53
CA ALA A 120 -1.61 10.80 0.12
C ALA A 120 -2.76 11.60 -0.47
N GLU A 121 -3.29 11.16 -1.60
CA GLU A 121 -4.46 11.78 -2.21
C GLU A 121 -5.50 10.69 -2.46
N ARG A 122 -6.76 11.01 -2.23
CA ARG A 122 -7.90 10.16 -2.57
C ARG A 122 -8.80 10.91 -3.53
N ILE A 123 -9.01 10.34 -4.70
CA ILE A 123 -9.73 10.91 -5.82
C ILE A 123 -11.01 10.10 -6.03
N SER A 124 -12.15 10.76 -5.90
CA SER A 124 -13.47 10.14 -6.00
C SER A 124 -14.43 11.03 -6.78
N VAL A 125 -15.49 10.45 -7.32
CA VAL A 125 -16.56 11.18 -7.98
C VAL A 125 -17.82 11.09 -7.13
N ALA A 126 -18.36 12.25 -6.76
CA ALA A 126 -19.66 12.35 -6.12
C ALA A 126 -20.76 12.55 -7.17
N PRO A 127 -21.91 11.87 -7.07
CA PRO A 127 -23.05 12.05 -7.99
C PRO A 127 -23.87 13.31 -7.66
N PHE A 128 -23.22 14.34 -7.10
CA PHE A 128 -23.82 15.61 -6.70
C PHE A 128 -22.98 16.77 -7.23
N THR A 129 -23.54 17.98 -7.24
CA THR A 129 -22.78 19.18 -7.57
C THR A 129 -21.70 19.46 -6.51
N CYS A 130 -20.59 20.10 -6.89
CA CYS A 130 -19.57 20.46 -5.91
C CYS A 130 -20.09 21.42 -4.84
N ALA A 131 -21.05 22.29 -5.18
CA ALA A 131 -21.74 23.14 -4.20
C ALA A 131 -22.44 22.30 -3.12
N SER A 132 -23.18 21.26 -3.51
CA SER A 132 -23.86 20.35 -2.58
C SER A 132 -22.86 19.59 -1.70
N VAL A 133 -21.74 19.13 -2.27
CA VAL A 133 -20.67 18.45 -1.50
C VAL A 133 -20.06 19.41 -0.47
N ALA A 134 -19.75 20.64 -0.88
CA ALA A 134 -19.19 21.65 0.01
C ALA A 134 -20.14 22.01 1.17
N GLU A 135 -21.43 22.17 0.87
CA GLU A 135 -22.45 22.46 1.88
C GLU A 135 -22.65 21.30 2.86
N GLN A 136 -22.54 20.05 2.43
CA GLN A 136 -22.77 18.90 3.30
C GLN A 136 -21.55 18.58 4.16
N GLU A 137 -20.34 18.67 3.59
CA GLU A 137 -19.14 18.11 4.20
C GLU A 137 -18.11 19.16 4.65
N LEU A 138 -18.13 20.37 4.08
CA LEU A 138 -17.03 21.33 4.20
C LEU A 138 -17.44 22.69 4.80
N LYS A 139 -18.56 22.75 5.53
CA LYS A 139 -19.13 24.00 6.08
C LYS A 139 -18.14 24.87 6.86
N ASN A 140 -17.23 24.23 7.59
CA ASN A 140 -16.25 24.92 8.46
C ASN A 140 -14.89 25.12 7.79
N TYR A 141 -14.73 24.71 6.53
CA TYR A 141 -13.48 24.85 5.80
C TYR A 141 -13.38 26.24 5.18
N LYS A 142 -12.17 26.77 5.13
CA LYS A 142 -11.86 27.97 4.37
C LYS A 142 -11.73 27.62 2.89
N MET A 143 -12.59 28.21 2.07
CA MET A 143 -12.59 28.02 0.62
C MET A 143 -11.69 29.05 -0.07
N THR A 144 -10.83 28.56 -0.96
CA THR A 144 -10.04 29.35 -1.90
C THR A 144 -10.35 28.89 -3.31
N ARG A 145 -10.82 29.80 -4.16
CA ARG A 145 -11.09 29.49 -5.56
C ARG A 145 -9.80 29.64 -6.37
N LEU A 146 -9.35 28.55 -7.00
CA LEU A 146 -8.17 28.57 -7.87
C LEU A 146 -8.54 28.85 -9.32
N LEU A 147 -9.66 28.29 -9.79
CA LEU A 147 -10.21 28.50 -11.13
C LEU A 147 -11.76 28.52 -11.05
N PRO A 148 -12.48 28.96 -12.10
CA PRO A 148 -13.94 29.01 -12.08
C PRO A 148 -14.61 27.68 -11.69
N ILE A 149 -14.05 26.56 -12.13
CA ILE A 149 -14.54 25.20 -11.87
C ILE A 149 -13.73 24.44 -10.81
N TYR A 150 -12.83 25.12 -10.08
CA TYR A 150 -11.92 24.46 -9.12
C TYR A 150 -11.77 25.31 -7.85
N ALA A 151 -12.27 24.79 -6.74
CA ALA A 151 -12.03 25.32 -5.39
C ALA A 151 -11.25 24.34 -4.50
N VAL A 152 -10.43 24.90 -3.60
CA VAL A 152 -9.70 24.18 -2.55
C VAL A 152 -10.22 24.62 -1.20
N TYR A 153 -10.42 23.67 -0.31
CA TYR A 153 -10.94 23.84 1.03
C TYR A 153 -9.88 23.36 2.03
N THR A 154 -9.58 24.19 3.03
CA THR A 154 -8.62 23.86 4.11
C THR A 154 -9.26 24.07 5.47
N ASP A 155 -8.88 23.27 6.46
CA ASP A 155 -9.27 23.47 7.87
C ASP A 155 -8.01 23.83 8.66
N ASP A 156 -8.06 24.95 9.41
CA ASP A 156 -6.93 25.40 10.23
C ASP A 156 -6.59 24.40 11.36
N LYS A 157 -7.54 23.51 11.73
CA LYS A 157 -7.31 22.42 12.67
C LYS A 157 -6.50 21.27 12.08
N GLU A 158 -6.49 21.15 10.76
CA GLU A 158 -5.79 20.09 10.01
C GLU A 158 -4.98 20.70 8.86
N PRO A 159 -3.90 21.45 9.14
CA PRO A 159 -3.15 22.20 8.13
C PRO A 159 -2.43 21.30 7.10
N THR A 160 -2.30 20.01 7.39
CA THR A 160 -1.73 18.99 6.51
C THR A 160 -2.76 18.41 5.54
N SER A 161 -4.03 18.76 5.69
CA SER A 161 -5.15 18.23 4.89
C SER A 161 -5.79 19.31 4.01
N SER A 162 -6.24 18.93 2.83
CA SER A 162 -7.11 19.77 2.00
C SER A 162 -8.12 18.94 1.22
N VAL A 163 -9.22 19.59 0.84
CA VAL A 163 -10.24 19.00 -0.04
C VAL A 163 -10.38 19.89 -1.25
N SER A 164 -10.16 19.33 -2.42
CA SER A 164 -10.29 20.00 -3.71
C SER A 164 -11.55 19.51 -4.40
N LEU A 165 -12.38 20.44 -4.85
CA LEU A 165 -13.60 20.17 -5.59
C LEU A 165 -13.46 20.74 -7.00
N ILE A 166 -13.65 19.88 -8.00
CA ILE A 166 -13.61 20.23 -9.42
C ILE A 166 -14.96 19.88 -10.04
N ASP A 167 -15.62 20.87 -10.64
CA ASP A 167 -16.91 20.64 -11.31
C ASP A 167 -16.70 19.72 -12.52
N SER A 168 -17.42 18.59 -12.52
CA SER A 168 -17.35 17.58 -13.59
C SER A 168 -18.75 17.06 -13.90
N PRO A 169 -19.57 17.83 -14.64
CA PRO A 169 -20.97 17.49 -14.86
C PRO A 169 -21.15 16.06 -15.42
N PRO A 170 -22.12 15.27 -14.88
CA PRO A 170 -23.18 15.70 -13.95
C PRO A 170 -22.82 15.66 -12.46
N GLY A 171 -21.56 15.42 -12.08
CA GLY A 171 -21.12 15.26 -10.70
C GLY A 171 -20.02 16.22 -10.26
N CYS A 172 -19.31 15.82 -9.20
CA CYS A 172 -18.18 16.55 -8.63
C CYS A 172 -16.99 15.61 -8.48
N LEU A 173 -15.83 16.01 -8.98
CA LEU A 173 -14.57 15.33 -8.68
C LEU A 173 -14.04 15.86 -7.36
N VAL A 174 -13.86 14.97 -6.40
CA VAL A 174 -13.41 15.27 -5.03
C VAL A 174 -12.02 14.68 -4.84
N ILE A 175 -11.04 15.53 -4.55
CA ILE A 175 -9.67 15.13 -4.22
C ILE A 175 -9.40 15.50 -2.76
N ARG A 176 -9.28 14.51 -1.91
CA ARG A 176 -8.90 14.67 -0.49
C ARG A 176 -7.41 14.40 -0.38
N ARG A 177 -6.64 15.40 0.02
CA ARG A 177 -5.17 15.35 0.07
C ARG A 177 -4.69 15.48 1.50
N TYR A 178 -3.67 14.71 1.84
CA TYR A 178 -2.88 14.77 3.06
C TYR A 178 -1.40 14.92 2.70
N VAL A 179 -0.68 15.81 3.37
CA VAL A 179 0.77 15.99 3.21
C VAL A 179 1.41 16.16 4.57
N GLU A 180 2.44 15.38 4.87
CA GLU A 180 3.21 15.51 6.09
C GLU A 180 4.70 15.47 5.80
N TYR A 181 5.42 16.47 6.29
CA TYR A 181 6.87 16.58 6.14
C TYR A 181 7.57 16.02 7.36
N GLY A 182 8.66 15.30 7.15
CA GLY A 182 9.49 14.80 8.24
C GLY A 182 8.75 13.84 9.20
N TRP A 183 7.72 13.13 8.71
CA TRP A 183 7.01 12.11 9.47
C TRP A 183 8.00 11.10 10.04
N ARG A 184 7.81 10.75 11.31
CA ARG A 184 8.58 9.71 11.99
C ARG A 184 7.61 8.70 12.56
N ASP A 185 8.03 7.45 12.57
CA ASP A 185 7.27 6.40 13.22
C ASP A 185 7.17 6.72 14.73
N PRO A 186 5.96 6.98 15.26
CA PRO A 186 5.78 7.30 16.67
C PRO A 186 6.09 6.12 17.58
N SER A 187 6.16 4.90 17.04
CA SER A 187 6.56 3.68 17.77
C SER A 187 8.07 3.41 17.70
N ALA A 188 8.82 4.14 16.88
CA ALA A 188 10.26 3.99 16.82
C ALA A 188 10.91 4.52 18.11
N PRO A 189 11.95 3.85 18.64
CA PRO A 189 12.74 4.41 19.73
C PRO A 189 13.25 5.79 19.32
N ALA A 190 13.09 6.78 20.19
CA ALA A 190 13.62 8.13 19.95
C ALA A 190 15.10 8.00 19.62
N ALA A 191 15.50 8.42 18.41
CA ALA A 191 16.90 8.44 18.04
C ALA A 191 17.65 9.30 19.06
N ALA A 192 18.71 8.75 19.66
CA ALA A 192 19.57 9.50 20.56
C ALA A 192 20.01 10.78 19.83
N PRO A 193 19.97 11.96 20.48
CA PRO A 193 20.42 13.19 19.84
C PRO A 193 21.85 12.97 19.36
N ALA A 194 22.10 13.26 18.08
CA ALA A 194 23.44 13.26 17.53
C ALA A 194 24.28 14.17 18.42
N SER A 195 25.24 13.57 19.14
CA SER A 195 26.20 14.30 19.97
C SER A 195 26.83 15.39 19.11
N ALA A 196 26.65 16.64 19.53
CA ALA A 196 27.20 17.80 18.87
C ALA A 196 28.68 17.55 18.54
N ALA A 197 29.04 17.71 17.26
CA ALA A 197 30.42 17.67 16.85
C ALA A 197 31.22 18.70 17.68
N PRO A 198 32.41 18.34 18.20
CA PRO A 198 33.23 19.29 18.94
C PRO A 198 33.57 20.48 18.03
N ALA A 199 33.37 21.68 18.56
CA ALA A 199 33.64 22.94 17.87
C ALA A 199 35.09 22.95 17.34
N ALA A 200 35.24 23.23 16.05
CA ALA A 200 36.54 23.46 15.45
C ALA A 200 37.21 24.69 16.11
N PRO A 201 38.53 24.64 16.41
CA PRO A 201 39.23 25.78 16.99
C PRO A 201 39.29 26.95 16.01
N ALA A 202 39.00 28.16 16.50
CA ALA A 202 39.00 29.40 15.73
C ALA A 202 40.36 29.66 15.08
N GLY A 203 40.40 29.61 13.75
CA GLY A 203 41.56 29.99 12.95
C GLY A 203 41.83 31.50 13.02
N GLN A 204 43.10 31.85 13.23
CA GLN A 204 43.61 33.22 13.30
C GLN A 204 43.30 34.06 12.05
N ALA A 205 43.04 35.34 12.27
CA ALA A 205 42.79 36.33 11.23
C ALA A 205 44.02 36.56 10.31
N PRO A 206 43.81 36.80 9.00
CA PRO A 206 44.89 37.00 8.05
C PRO A 206 45.54 38.39 8.22
N LYS A 207 46.87 38.42 8.38
CA LYS A 207 47.67 39.65 8.28
C LYS A 207 47.63 40.16 6.83
N ARG A 208 47.08 41.36 6.63
CA ARG A 208 47.24 42.13 5.39
C ARG A 208 48.72 42.44 5.18
N ARG A 209 49.21 42.20 3.97
CA ARG A 209 50.52 42.63 3.48
C ARG A 209 50.31 43.63 2.35
#